data_AF-A0A6G6GYI2-F1
#
_entry.id   AF-A0A6G6GYI2-F1
#
_cell.length_a   1.000
_cell.length_b   1.000
_cell.length_c   1.000
_cell.angle_alpha   90.00
_cell.angle_beta   90.00
_cell.angle_gamma   90.00
#
_symmetry.space_group_name_H-M   'P 1'
#
loop_
_entity.id
_entity.type
_entity.pdbx_description
1 polymer ?
#
loop_
_entity_poly.entity_id
_entity_poly.type
_entity_poly.pdbx_seq_one_letter_code
_entity_poly.pdbx_strand_id
1 'polypeptide(L)'
;MINNFTCDKEKNELHWIYNTHQVAIVIDDLDLAMIDEKRKLIFVLSKPLPLPVLLTVLNIDGTLLSTFAPPEGASFSYLTLNDKKEVLIVCSFSEKINGWYDWHYSLDLDKKVITRMAPSY
;
A
#
# COMPACT_ATOMS: atom_id res chain seq x y z
N MET A 1 -2.23 -11.08 15.81
CA MET A 1 -2.79 -9.72 15.83
C MET A 1 -1.63 -8.76 15.78
N ILE A 2 -1.71 -7.72 14.96
CA ILE A 2 -0.70 -6.66 14.95
C ILE A 2 -1.11 -5.62 15.99
N ASN A 3 -0.15 -5.15 16.77
CA ASN A 3 -0.37 -4.13 17.78
C ASN A 3 0.67 -3.02 17.61
N ASN A 4 0.32 -1.81 18.04
CA ASN A 4 1.23 -0.66 18.09
C ASN A 4 1.91 -0.37 16.73
N PHE A 5 1.17 -0.54 15.64
CA PHE A 5 1.67 -0.20 14.31
C PHE A 5 1.90 1.31 14.20
N THR A 6 3.13 1.67 13.86
CA THR A 6 3.60 3.05 13.80
C THR A 6 4.35 3.25 12.48
N CYS A 7 4.04 4.34 11.80
CA CYS A 7 4.69 4.76 10.56
C CYS A 7 5.45 6.06 10.81
N ASP A 8 6.78 5.98 10.94
CA ASP A 8 7.65 7.12 11.19
C ASP A 8 8.31 7.56 9.89
N LYS A 9 7.70 8.55 9.22
CA LYS A 9 8.19 9.09 7.95
C LYS A 9 9.53 9.83 8.10
N GLU A 10 9.79 10.44 9.25
CA GLU A 10 11.02 11.20 9.47
C GLU A 10 12.23 10.25 9.56
N LYS A 11 12.02 9.07 10.15
CA LYS A 11 13.05 8.03 10.25
C LYS A 11 13.02 7.01 9.13
N ASN A 12 12.04 7.07 8.24
CA ASN A 12 11.83 6.07 7.19
C ASN A 12 11.60 4.66 7.78
N GLU A 13 10.88 4.56 8.91
CA GLU A 13 10.72 3.32 9.64
C GLU A 13 9.26 2.92 9.87
N LEU A 14 8.98 1.62 9.76
CA LEU A 14 7.73 1.02 10.21
C LEU A 14 8.01 0.13 11.41
N HIS A 15 7.20 0.27 12.45
CA HIS A 15 7.32 -0.48 13.71
C HIS A 15 6.00 -1.09 14.11
N TRP A 16 6.01 -2.35 14.53
CA TRP A 16 4.84 -2.98 15.13
C TRP A 16 5.20 -4.18 15.99
N ILE A 17 4.21 -4.72 16.70
CA ILE A 17 4.34 -5.96 17.46
C ILE A 17 3.54 -7.06 16.75
N TYR A 18 4.21 -8.17 16.44
CA TYR A 18 3.61 -9.38 15.90
C TYR A 18 4.07 -10.59 16.72
N ASN A 19 3.12 -11.39 17.22
CA ASN A 19 3.39 -12.57 18.06
C ASN A 19 4.38 -12.29 19.21
N THR A 20 4.21 -11.18 19.94
CA THR A 20 5.10 -10.71 21.03
C THR A 20 6.50 -10.27 20.62
N HIS A 21 6.84 -10.32 19.34
CA HIS A 21 8.09 -9.81 18.79
C HIS A 21 7.89 -8.41 18.23
N GLN A 22 8.84 -7.53 18.49
CA GLN A 22 8.91 -6.24 17.81
C GLN A 22 9.47 -6.46 16.41
N VAL A 23 8.75 -5.97 15.41
CA VAL A 23 9.19 -5.90 14.03
C VAL A 23 9.46 -4.44 13.71
N ALA A 24 10.65 -4.18 13.15
CA ALA A 24 11.08 -2.87 12.71
C ALA A 24 11.73 -3.02 11.34
N ILE A 25 11.30 -2.20 10.39
CA ILE A 25 11.84 -2.19 9.03
C ILE A 25 12.09 -0.77 8.57
N VAL A 26 13.15 -0.59 7.79
CA VAL A 26 13.48 0.68 7.15
C VAL A 26 12.96 0.62 5.71
N ILE A 27 12.19 1.63 5.31
CA ILE A 27 11.69 1.81 3.95
C ILE A 27 12.17 3.17 3.44
N ASP A 28 13.02 3.14 2.42
CA ASP A 28 13.56 4.32 1.76
C ASP A 28 12.44 5.25 1.26
N ASP A 29 12.52 6.52 1.65
CA ASP A 29 11.52 7.58 1.39
C ASP A 29 10.07 7.16 1.70
N LEU A 30 9.84 6.70 2.92
CA LEU A 30 8.53 6.22 3.40
C LEU A 30 7.48 7.34 3.34
N ASP A 31 6.37 7.07 2.65
CA ASP A 31 5.22 7.98 2.64
C ASP A 31 4.06 7.45 3.47
N LEU A 32 3.45 6.33 3.08
CA LEU A 32 2.24 5.84 3.74
C LEU A 32 2.32 4.34 3.94
N ALA A 33 1.81 3.85 5.06
CA ALA A 33 1.62 2.43 5.24
C ALA A 33 0.24 2.11 5.83
N MET A 34 -0.35 1.01 5.37
CA MET A 34 -1.66 0.56 5.82
C MET A 34 -1.69 -0.96 6.00
N ILE A 35 -2.29 -1.40 7.09
CA ILE A 35 -2.45 -2.81 7.42
C ILE A 35 -3.69 -3.36 6.74
N ASP A 36 -3.53 -4.51 6.10
CA ASP A 36 -4.61 -5.40 5.72
C ASP A 36 -4.76 -6.51 6.76
N GLU A 37 -5.68 -6.33 7.70
CA GLU A 37 -5.86 -7.29 8.80
C GLU A 37 -6.31 -8.67 8.30
N LYS A 38 -7.14 -8.67 7.25
CA LYS A 38 -7.77 -9.88 6.73
C LYS A 38 -6.76 -10.77 6.01
N ARG A 39 -5.94 -10.16 5.16
CA ARG A 39 -4.90 -10.86 4.39
C ARG A 39 -3.58 -10.99 5.16
N LYS A 40 -3.47 -10.34 6.33
CA LYS A 40 -2.25 -10.26 7.16
C LYS A 40 -1.08 -9.65 6.36
N LEU A 41 -1.36 -8.54 5.67
CA LEU A 41 -0.38 -7.84 4.84
C LEU A 41 -0.20 -6.41 5.33
N ILE A 42 0.93 -5.80 4.94
CA ILE A 42 1.18 -4.37 5.12
C ILE A 42 1.51 -3.81 3.74
N PHE A 43 0.75 -2.80 3.32
CA PHE A 43 0.96 -2.07 2.08
C PHE A 43 1.71 -0.78 2.41
N VAL A 44 2.75 -0.47 1.64
CA VAL A 44 3.61 0.68 1.87
C VAL A 44 3.81 1.44 0.58
N LEU A 45 3.45 2.71 0.55
CA LEU A 45 3.81 3.66 -0.49
C LEU A 45 5.11 4.37 -0.08
N SER A 46 6.04 4.48 -1.02
CA SER A 46 7.30 5.17 -0.80
C SER A 46 7.81 5.86 -2.06
N LYS A 47 8.90 6.63 -1.90
CA LYS A 47 9.54 7.44 -2.94
C LYS A 47 8.57 8.47 -3.55
N PRO A 48 7.97 9.36 -2.75
CA PRO A 48 7.09 10.40 -3.29
C PRO A 48 7.90 11.43 -4.09
N LEU A 49 7.56 11.75 -5.35
CA LEU A 49 7.77 13.09 -5.98
C LEU A 49 7.28 13.17 -7.45
N PRO A 50 6.18 13.89 -7.77
CA PRO A 50 5.25 14.56 -6.85
C PRO A 50 4.34 13.58 -6.07
N LEU A 51 4.31 12.32 -6.48
CA LEU A 51 3.49 11.24 -5.90
C LEU A 51 4.33 9.98 -5.71
N PRO A 52 3.92 9.03 -4.84
CA PRO A 52 4.64 7.78 -4.64
C PRO A 52 4.81 6.97 -5.94
N VAL A 53 6.01 6.43 -6.15
CA VAL A 53 6.33 5.62 -7.34
C VAL A 53 6.57 4.15 -7.01
N LEU A 54 6.51 3.78 -5.74
CA LEU A 54 6.73 2.41 -5.29
C LEU A 54 5.66 1.98 -4.30
N LEU A 55 4.99 0.88 -4.61
CA LEU A 55 4.16 0.14 -3.66
C LEU A 55 4.94 -1.11 -3.23
N THR A 56 5.18 -1.25 -1.94
CA THR A 56 5.77 -2.45 -1.33
C THR A 56 4.70 -3.18 -0.55
N VAL A 57 4.59 -4.50 -0.76
CA VAL A 57 3.69 -5.38 -0.01
C VAL A 57 4.53 -6.31 0.85
N LEU A 58 4.27 -6.28 2.14
CA LEU A 58 4.94 -7.07 3.14
C LEU A 58 3.96 -8.05 3.77
N ASN A 59 4.49 -9.17 4.22
CA ASN A 59 3.80 -10.02 5.17
C ASN A 59 3.81 -9.35 6.56
N ILE A 60 2.91 -9.76 7.45
CA ILE A 60 2.79 -9.18 8.80
C ILE A 60 4.00 -9.40 9.70
N ASP A 61 4.93 -10.28 9.32
CA ASP A 61 6.22 -10.50 9.99
C ASP A 61 7.34 -9.59 9.45
N GLY A 62 7.04 -8.74 8.47
CA GLY A 62 7.98 -7.80 7.85
C GLY A 62 8.66 -8.34 6.60
N THR A 63 8.41 -9.60 6.22
CA THR A 63 8.99 -10.20 5.03
C THR A 63 8.45 -9.54 3.77
N LEU A 64 9.34 -9.16 2.85
CA LEU A 64 8.96 -8.65 1.53
C LEU A 64 8.26 -9.72 0.69
N LEU A 65 7.06 -9.43 0.20
CA LEU A 65 6.32 -10.32 -0.71
C LEU A 65 6.40 -9.87 -2.17
N SER A 66 6.19 -8.58 -2.43
CA SER A 66 6.16 -8.03 -3.78
C SER A 66 6.36 -6.51 -3.76
N THR A 67 6.80 -5.98 -4.89
CA THR A 67 6.82 -4.54 -5.16
C THR A 67 6.13 -4.26 -6.50
N PHE A 68 5.54 -3.08 -6.61
CA PHE A 68 4.81 -2.64 -7.80
C PHE A 68 5.17 -1.20 -8.14
N ALA A 69 5.32 -0.93 -9.43
CA ALA A 69 5.22 0.41 -9.98
C ALA A 69 3.73 0.77 -10.19
N PRO A 70 3.39 2.06 -10.31
CA PRO A 70 2.05 2.47 -10.68
C PRO A 70 1.60 1.81 -11.99
N PRO A 71 0.30 1.56 -12.17
CA PRO A 71 -0.25 1.19 -13.47
C PRO A 71 0.16 2.20 -14.55
N GLU A 72 0.28 1.74 -15.79
CA GLU A 72 0.65 2.61 -16.91
C GLU A 72 -0.27 3.83 -17.02
N GLY A 73 0.32 5.02 -17.10
CA GLY A 73 -0.41 6.30 -17.15
C GLY A 73 -0.99 6.77 -15.82
N ALA A 74 -0.76 6.05 -14.73
CA ALA A 74 -1.22 6.40 -13.39
C ALA A 74 -0.05 6.78 -12.46
N SER A 75 -0.41 7.41 -11.35
CA SER A 75 0.43 7.57 -10.17
C SER A 75 -0.25 6.89 -8.98
N PHE A 76 0.52 6.35 -8.03
CA PHE A 76 -0.07 6.00 -6.74
C PHE A 76 -0.47 7.29 -6.01
N SER A 77 -1.63 7.29 -5.36
CA SER A 77 -2.18 8.46 -4.67
C SER A 77 -2.19 8.21 -3.16
N TYR A 78 -3.02 7.29 -2.69
CA TYR A 78 -3.10 6.91 -1.28
C TYR A 78 -3.61 5.47 -1.11
N LEU A 79 -3.66 5.00 0.14
CA LEU A 79 -4.20 3.71 0.53
C LEU A 79 -5.50 3.92 1.32
N THR A 80 -6.49 3.05 1.12
CA THR A 80 -7.75 3.06 1.86
C THR A 80 -8.21 1.64 2.17
N LEU A 81 -9.23 1.49 3.02
CA LEU A 81 -9.82 0.19 3.35
C LEU A 81 -11.20 0.06 2.72
N ASN A 82 -11.52 -1.14 2.24
CA ASN A 82 -12.90 -1.51 1.92
C ASN A 82 -13.67 -1.95 3.18
N ASP A 83 -14.95 -2.25 3.02
CA ASP A 83 -15.83 -2.73 4.12
C ASP A 83 -15.34 -4.04 4.78
N LYS A 84 -14.49 -4.80 4.08
CA LYS A 84 -13.88 -6.05 4.58
C LYS A 84 -12.54 -5.80 5.26
N LYS A 85 -12.15 -4.54 5.46
CA LYS A 85 -10.85 -4.11 5.97
C LYS A 85 -9.67 -4.62 5.14
N GLU A 86 -9.88 -4.78 3.84
CA GLU A 86 -8.81 -5.06 2.89
C GLU A 86 -8.30 -3.74 2.33
N VAL A 87 -6.99 -3.63 2.19
CA VAL A 87 -6.35 -2.45 1.61
C VAL A 87 -6.66 -2.38 0.10
N LEU A 88 -7.14 -1.21 -0.30
CA LEU A 88 -7.25 -0.77 -1.69
C LEU A 88 -6.17 0.28 -1.95
N ILE A 89 -5.59 0.21 -3.15
CA ILE A 89 -4.64 1.19 -3.65
C ILE A 89 -5.39 2.16 -4.54
N VAL A 90 -5.35 3.46 -4.23
CA VAL A 90 -5.92 4.48 -5.10
C VAL A 90 -4.84 4.96 -6.06
N CYS A 91 -5.10 4.81 -7.35
CA CYS A 91 -4.25 5.33 -8.41
C CYS A 91 -4.97 6.45 -9.16
N SER A 92 -4.25 7.54 -9.42
CA SER A 92 -4.74 8.74 -10.08
C SER A 92 -4.16 8.85 -11.49
N PHE A 93 -4.99 9.22 -12.45
CA PHE A 93 -4.59 9.44 -13.84
C PHE A 93 -4.65 10.94 -14.18
N SER A 94 -3.79 11.39 -15.10
CA SER A 94 -3.83 12.78 -15.60
C SER A 94 -5.05 13.05 -16.50
N GLU A 95 -5.59 11.99 -17.10
CA GLU A 95 -6.79 12.03 -17.95
C GLU A 95 -7.84 11.04 -17.44
N LYS A 96 -9.10 11.34 -17.73
CA LYS A 96 -10.21 10.48 -17.32
C LYS A 96 -10.20 9.17 -18.10
N ILE A 97 -10.19 8.06 -17.39
CA ILE A 97 -10.51 6.75 -17.95
C ILE A 97 -11.97 6.46 -17.62
N ASN A 98 -12.79 6.24 -18.65
CA ASN A 98 -14.23 5.98 -18.51
C ASN A 98 -14.95 7.03 -17.64
N GLY A 99 -14.53 8.30 -17.71
CA GLY A 99 -15.13 9.41 -16.97
C GLY A 99 -14.52 9.72 -15.60
N TRP A 100 -13.55 8.93 -15.13
CA TRP A 100 -12.97 9.02 -13.79
C TRP A 100 -11.46 9.21 -13.81
N TYR A 101 -10.95 10.07 -12.93
CA TYR A 101 -9.51 10.27 -12.73
C TYR A 101 -8.92 9.22 -11.79
N ASP A 102 -9.63 8.90 -10.71
CA ASP A 102 -9.11 8.04 -9.65
C ASP A 102 -9.80 6.69 -9.66
N TRP A 103 -9.03 5.65 -9.37
CA TRP A 103 -9.50 4.28 -9.39
C TRP A 103 -8.94 3.49 -8.20
N HIS A 104 -9.80 2.69 -7.60
CA HIS A 104 -9.41 1.67 -6.64
C HIS A 104 -8.78 0.47 -7.37
N TYR A 105 -7.67 -0.01 -6.83
CA TYR A 105 -7.00 -1.24 -7.21
C TYR A 105 -6.94 -2.19 -6.02
N SER A 106 -7.01 -3.49 -6.28
CA SER A 106 -6.81 -4.54 -5.27
C SER A 106 -5.70 -5.49 -5.70
N LEU A 107 -4.94 -6.00 -4.73
CA LEU A 107 -3.95 -7.04 -4.92
C LEU A 107 -4.61 -8.41 -5.13
N ASP A 108 -4.32 -9.06 -6.26
CA ASP A 108 -4.45 -10.50 -6.46
C ASP A 108 -3.13 -11.14 -6.02
N LEU A 109 -3.15 -11.81 -4.87
CA LEU A 109 -1.94 -12.36 -4.24
C LEU A 109 -1.38 -13.56 -5.02
N ASP A 110 -2.25 -14.38 -5.61
CA ASP A 110 -1.86 -15.59 -6.34
C ASP A 110 -1.12 -15.23 -7.62
N LYS A 111 -1.64 -14.22 -8.33
CA LYS A 111 -1.01 -13.73 -9.57
C LYS A 111 0.05 -12.69 -9.33
N LYS A 112 0.15 -12.15 -8.11
CA LYS A 112 1.02 -11.02 -7.75
C LYS A 112 0.83 -9.84 -8.70
N VAL A 113 -0.42 -9.41 -8.86
CA VAL A 113 -0.78 -8.24 -9.68
C VAL A 113 -1.78 -7.37 -8.95
N ILE A 114 -1.77 -6.06 -9.23
CA ILE A 114 -2.84 -5.16 -8.82
C ILE A 114 -3.85 -5.00 -9.95
N THR A 115 -5.14 -5.14 -9.63
CA THR A 115 -6.22 -5.11 -10.62
C THR A 115 -7.14 -3.93 -10.34
N ARG A 116 -7.49 -3.17 -11.39
CA ARG A 116 -8.43 -2.06 -11.30
C ARG A 116 -9.84 -2.58 -10.99
N MET A 117 -10.47 -2.01 -9.97
CA MET A 117 -11.75 -2.47 -9.45
C MET A 117 -12.89 -1.54 -9.85
N ALA A 118 -12.91 -0.35 -9.27
CA ALA A 118 -13.99 0.62 -9.41
C ALA A 118 -13.43 2.04 -9.30
N PRO A 119 -14.17 3.06 -9.77
CA PRO A 119 -13.76 4.44 -9.56
C PRO A 119 -13.56 4.77 -8.08
N SER A 120 -12.67 5.74 -7.82
CA SER A 120 -12.54 6.43 -6.55
C SER A 120 -13.03 7.87 -6.72
N TYR A 121 -13.64 8.40 -5.66
CA TYR A 121 -14.17 9.76 -5.59
C TYR A 121 -13.22 10.67 -4.84
#